data_AF-A0A4V1WSZ8-F1
#
_entry.id   AF-A0A4V1WSZ8-F1
#
_cell.length_a   1.000
_cell.length_b   1.000
_cell.length_c   1.000
_cell.angle_alpha   90.00
_cell.angle_beta   90.00
_cell.angle_gamma   90.00
#
_symmetry.space_group_name_H-M   'P 1'
#
loop_
_entity.id
_entity.type
_entity.pdbx_description
1 polymer ?
#
loop_
_entity_poly.entity_id
_entity_poly.type
_entity_poly.pdbx_seq_one_letter_code
_entity_poly.pdbx_strand_id
1 'polypeptide(L)'
;MDPTKGHDLAAQSTCTTCEFTEDLSNYWTAVVYFKAKNGTFKRVPQRAQQGMEGTNGGMCWDGVNLDSPNHREHVSYPATGTFENGGACPSTHPIRIPQILLETVWDTKQFNNKADWPTDGSQPFLWSSGDATGFSTHADYLFGWKDNSLQKAMDGNNYVSAPTLKKQNIATQNRCNVKDMVGENFDGWLTALPGGMQVN
;
A
#
# COMPACT_ATOMS: atom_id res chain seq x y z
N MET A 1 13.20 -2.39 -13.22
CA MET A 1 14.48 -2.47 -12.48
C MET A 1 15.21 -3.70 -12.96
N ASP A 2 16.48 -3.57 -13.33
CA ASP A 2 17.32 -4.72 -13.67
C ASP A 2 17.91 -5.26 -12.36
N PRO A 3 17.46 -6.43 -11.85
CA PRO A 3 18.00 -7.00 -10.62
C PRO A 3 19.50 -7.33 -10.73
N THR A 4 20.06 -7.41 -11.94
CA THR A 4 21.48 -7.69 -12.16
C THR A 4 22.40 -6.48 -11.94
N LYS A 5 21.86 -5.26 -11.83
CA LYS A 5 22.62 -4.02 -11.59
C LYS A 5 22.83 -3.67 -10.11
N GLY A 6 22.51 -4.58 -9.18
CA GLY A 6 22.77 -4.37 -7.75
C GLY A 6 21.81 -3.40 -7.05
N HIS A 7 20.63 -3.15 -7.63
CA HIS A 7 19.59 -2.28 -7.04
C HIS A 7 18.67 -3.05 -6.08
N ASP A 8 19.26 -3.82 -5.16
CA ASP A 8 18.51 -4.47 -4.10
C ASP A 8 18.25 -3.46 -2.96
N LEU A 9 17.12 -2.77 -3.04
CA LEU A 9 16.67 -1.81 -2.04
C LEU A 9 16.52 -2.45 -0.65
N ALA A 10 16.10 -3.71 -0.58
CA ALA A 10 15.91 -4.40 0.69
C ALA A 10 17.27 -4.66 1.35
N ALA A 11 18.27 -5.11 0.59
CA ALA A 11 19.64 -5.32 1.10
C ALA A 11 20.37 -4.01 1.46
N GLN A 12 20.06 -2.90 0.80
CA GLN A 12 20.69 -1.59 1.06
C GLN A 12 20.04 -0.81 2.21
N SER A 13 18.82 -1.19 2.60
CA SER A 13 18.08 -0.49 3.66
C SER A 13 18.69 -0.78 5.04
N THR A 14 18.96 0.27 5.81
CA THR A 14 19.56 0.16 7.16
C THR A 14 18.64 0.66 8.27
N CYS A 15 17.44 1.13 7.90
CA CYS A 15 16.44 1.71 8.78
C CYS A 15 15.04 1.43 8.24
N THR A 16 14.01 1.75 9.02
CA THR A 16 12.60 1.69 8.62
C THR A 16 11.94 3.06 8.78
N THR A 17 10.99 3.37 7.90
CA THR A 17 10.12 4.55 8.01
C THR A 17 8.88 4.27 8.88
N CYS A 18 8.65 3.02 9.29
CA CYS A 18 7.55 2.64 10.17
C CYS A 18 7.76 3.16 11.61
N GLU A 19 6.66 3.39 12.34
CA GLU A 19 6.74 3.76 13.76
C GLU A 19 7.37 2.63 14.60
N PHE A 20 7.01 1.38 14.33
CA PHE A 20 7.55 0.22 15.01
C PHE A 20 8.87 -0.20 14.36
N THR A 21 9.95 -0.20 15.14
CA THR A 21 11.31 -0.44 14.61
C THR A 21 11.56 -1.89 14.21
N GLU A 22 10.70 -2.80 14.65
CA GLU A 22 10.74 -4.22 14.32
C GLU A 22 10.03 -4.55 12.99
N ASP A 23 9.29 -3.61 12.41
CA ASP A 23 8.68 -3.76 11.09
C ASP A 23 9.64 -3.25 10.00
N LEU A 24 10.24 -4.17 9.26
CA LEU A 24 11.07 -3.90 8.08
C LEU A 24 10.36 -4.31 6.79
N SER A 25 9.04 -4.50 6.83
CA SER A 25 8.25 -4.91 5.67
C SER A 25 8.28 -3.83 4.59
N ASN A 26 8.20 -4.28 3.34
CA ASN A 26 8.10 -3.38 2.20
C ASN A 26 6.67 -3.40 1.65
N TYR A 27 6.16 -2.20 1.35
CA TYR A 27 4.82 -1.97 0.84
C TYR A 27 4.95 -1.19 -0.46
N TRP A 28 4.36 -1.69 -1.54
CA TRP A 28 4.40 -1.01 -2.83
C TRP A 28 3.00 -0.93 -3.43
N THR A 29 2.73 0.21 -4.07
CA THR A 29 1.56 0.44 -4.91
C THR A 29 1.95 1.27 -6.11
N ALA A 30 1.26 1.09 -7.23
CA ALA A 30 1.47 1.89 -8.42
C ALA A 30 1.16 3.38 -8.17
N VAL A 31 1.91 4.25 -8.85
CA VAL A 31 1.69 5.70 -8.76
C VAL A 31 0.64 6.12 -9.78
N VAL A 32 -0.26 7.03 -9.40
CA VAL A 32 -1.23 7.63 -10.34
C VAL A 32 -0.64 8.91 -10.93
N TYR A 33 -0.87 9.10 -12.23
CA TYR A 33 -0.55 10.32 -12.98
C TYR A 33 -1.82 10.93 -13.54
N PHE A 34 -1.86 12.26 -13.60
CA PHE A 34 -2.82 13.03 -14.39
C PHE A 34 -2.21 13.31 -15.76
N LYS A 35 -2.92 13.00 -16.85
CA LYS A 35 -2.57 13.35 -18.23
C LYS A 35 -3.39 14.56 -18.66
N ALA A 36 -2.72 15.69 -18.86
CA ALA A 36 -3.34 16.91 -19.37
C ALA A 36 -3.65 16.78 -20.87
N LYS A 37 -4.60 17.58 -21.35
CA LYS A 37 -4.97 17.66 -22.78
C LYS A 37 -3.81 18.02 -23.71
N ASN A 38 -2.77 18.69 -23.20
CA ASN A 38 -1.56 19.02 -23.96
C ASN A 38 -0.57 17.84 -24.05
N GLY A 39 -0.92 16.67 -23.51
CA GLY A 39 -0.11 15.46 -23.52
C GLY A 39 0.89 15.34 -22.38
N THR A 40 1.01 16.34 -21.50
CA THR A 40 1.93 16.29 -20.36
C THR A 40 1.33 15.56 -19.16
N PHE A 41 2.19 15.03 -18.30
CA PHE A 41 1.82 14.23 -17.14
C PHE A 41 2.22 14.93 -15.84
N LYS A 42 1.42 14.75 -14.79
CA LYS A 42 1.75 15.21 -13.44
C LYS A 42 1.46 14.10 -12.45
N ARG A 43 2.44 13.76 -11.61
CA ARG A 43 2.25 12.79 -10.54
C ARG A 43 1.14 13.26 -9.60
N VAL A 44 0.19 12.39 -9.27
CA VAL A 44 -0.84 12.66 -8.27
C VAL A 44 -0.23 12.40 -6.89
N PRO A 45 -0.19 13.41 -6.00
CA PRO A 45 0.35 13.24 -4.65
C PRO A 45 -0.47 12.23 -3.87
N GLN A 46 0.22 11.47 -3.02
CA GLN A 46 -0.44 10.64 -2.02
C GLN A 46 -0.57 11.43 -0.71
N ARG A 47 -1.65 11.19 0.04
CA ARG A 47 -1.87 11.75 1.37
C ARG A 47 -1.95 10.64 2.41
N ALA A 48 -1.72 11.02 3.66
CA ALA A 48 -1.95 10.14 4.80
C ALA A 48 -3.42 9.68 4.84
N GLN A 49 -3.60 8.45 5.32
CA GLN A 49 -4.86 7.73 5.48
C GLN A 49 -5.99 8.58 6.10
N GLN A 50 -7.21 8.42 5.57
CA GLN A 50 -8.46 8.96 6.13
C GLN A 50 -9.66 8.09 5.75
N GLY A 51 -10.46 7.64 6.74
CA GLY A 51 -11.85 7.22 6.50
C GLY A 51 -12.11 5.71 6.41
N MET A 52 -11.33 4.88 7.12
CA MET A 52 -11.60 3.44 7.23
C MET A 52 -12.34 3.04 8.52
N GLU A 53 -12.64 4.02 9.38
CA GLU A 53 -13.32 3.80 10.64
C GLU A 53 -14.71 3.16 10.44
N GLY A 54 -14.92 1.99 11.03
CA GLY A 54 -16.18 1.26 10.99
C GLY A 54 -16.35 0.34 9.79
N THR A 55 -15.28 0.05 9.05
CA THR A 55 -15.30 -0.95 7.98
C THR A 55 -15.39 -2.37 8.55
N ASN A 56 -16.12 -3.26 7.86
CA ASN A 56 -16.11 -4.68 8.19
C ASN A 56 -14.72 -5.24 7.89
N GLY A 57 -14.00 -5.65 8.94
CA GLY A 57 -12.63 -6.15 8.84
C GLY A 57 -12.36 -7.21 9.90
N GLY A 58 -11.17 -7.79 9.83
CA GLY A 58 -10.77 -9.04 10.44
C GLY A 58 -10.85 -10.18 9.42
N MET A 59 -9.88 -11.10 9.48
CA MET A 59 -9.95 -12.37 8.75
C MET A 59 -9.85 -13.52 9.73
N CYS A 60 -10.70 -14.52 9.51
CA CYS A 60 -10.82 -15.73 10.29
C CYS A 60 -10.57 -16.92 9.37
N TRP A 61 -9.81 -17.89 9.85
CA TRP A 61 -9.39 -19.09 9.12
C TRP A 61 -10.09 -20.32 9.72
N ASP A 62 -10.45 -21.27 8.88
CA ASP A 62 -11.12 -22.53 9.28
C ASP A 62 -10.26 -23.45 10.16
N GLY A 63 -8.94 -23.20 10.21
CA GLY A 63 -7.99 -23.98 10.99
C GLY A 63 -7.61 -25.32 10.36
N VAL A 64 -8.06 -25.57 9.12
CA VAL A 64 -7.90 -26.85 8.43
C VAL A 64 -7.27 -26.66 7.07
N ASN A 65 -7.80 -25.76 6.23
CA ASN A 65 -7.47 -25.68 4.81
C ASN A 65 -6.61 -24.46 4.51
N LEU A 66 -5.36 -24.65 4.08
CA LEU A 66 -4.52 -23.53 3.64
C LEU A 66 -5.05 -22.84 2.37
N ASP A 67 -5.88 -23.53 1.59
CA ASP A 67 -6.54 -23.03 0.40
C ASP A 67 -7.81 -23.84 0.12
N SER A 68 -8.73 -23.32 -0.69
CA SER A 68 -9.95 -24.00 -1.13
C SER A 68 -10.04 -24.00 -2.66
N PRO A 69 -10.83 -24.89 -3.31
CA PRO A 69 -10.93 -24.91 -4.78
C PRO A 69 -11.36 -23.58 -5.43
N ASN A 70 -12.04 -22.72 -4.66
CA ASN A 70 -12.44 -21.37 -5.08
C ASN A 70 -11.59 -20.25 -4.48
N HIS A 71 -10.51 -20.59 -3.77
CA HIS A 71 -9.56 -19.69 -3.11
C HIS A 71 -10.19 -18.70 -2.11
N ARG A 72 -11.36 -19.03 -1.55
CA ARG A 72 -12.16 -18.10 -0.73
C ARG A 72 -12.81 -18.74 0.49
N GLU A 73 -13.30 -19.96 0.39
CA GLU A 73 -14.07 -20.64 1.46
C GLU A 73 -13.26 -21.00 2.71
N HIS A 74 -11.94 -21.03 2.62
CA HIS A 74 -11.08 -21.31 3.77
C HIS A 74 -10.95 -20.11 4.73
N VAL A 75 -11.45 -18.92 4.35
CA VAL A 75 -11.45 -17.71 5.18
C VAL A 75 -12.84 -17.08 5.27
N SER A 76 -13.09 -16.38 6.39
CA SER A 76 -14.31 -15.59 6.60
C SER A 76 -14.02 -14.27 7.31
N TYR A 77 -14.96 -13.33 7.22
CA TYR A 77 -14.99 -12.20 8.14
C TYR A 77 -15.42 -12.65 9.55
N PRO A 78 -15.10 -11.87 10.60
CA PRO A 78 -15.68 -12.03 11.93
C PRO A 78 -17.22 -11.98 11.89
N ALA A 79 -17.85 -12.68 12.83
CA ALA A 79 -19.30 -12.71 12.96
C ALA A 79 -19.87 -11.37 13.46
N THR A 80 -19.05 -10.57 14.14
CA THR A 80 -19.41 -9.27 14.71
C THR A 80 -18.22 -8.31 14.66
N GLY A 81 -18.47 -7.04 14.99
CA GLY A 81 -17.43 -6.04 15.11
C GLY A 81 -16.98 -5.46 13.77
N THR A 82 -15.92 -4.68 13.84
CA THR A 82 -15.31 -3.95 12.72
C THR A 82 -13.82 -4.23 12.70
N PHE A 83 -13.12 -3.71 11.69
CA PHE A 83 -11.67 -3.76 11.60
C PHE A 83 -10.97 -3.35 12.91
N GLU A 84 -11.44 -2.29 13.54
CA GLU A 84 -10.81 -1.64 14.68
C GLU A 84 -11.01 -2.41 15.99
N ASN A 85 -12.21 -2.97 16.15
CA ASN A 85 -12.61 -3.60 17.40
C ASN A 85 -12.41 -5.12 17.39
N GLY A 86 -12.07 -5.70 16.23
CA GLY A 86 -11.62 -7.08 16.10
C GLY A 86 -12.60 -8.11 16.67
N GLY A 87 -13.83 -8.12 16.18
CA GLY A 87 -14.89 -8.98 16.73
C GLY A 87 -14.63 -10.49 16.56
N ALA A 88 -15.51 -11.28 17.17
CA ALA A 88 -15.32 -12.71 17.31
C ALA A 88 -15.42 -13.44 15.96
N CYS A 89 -14.53 -14.41 15.76
CA CYS A 89 -14.62 -15.29 14.61
C CYS A 89 -15.84 -16.23 14.70
N PRO A 90 -16.50 -16.57 13.58
CA PRO A 90 -17.57 -17.55 13.58
C PRO A 90 -17.03 -18.94 13.94
N SER A 91 -17.88 -19.82 14.46
CA SER A 91 -17.48 -21.18 14.84
C SER A 91 -16.96 -22.03 13.68
N THR A 92 -17.31 -21.66 12.44
CA THR A 92 -16.80 -22.30 11.22
C THR A 92 -15.37 -21.87 10.88
N HIS A 93 -14.91 -20.74 11.40
CA HIS A 93 -13.57 -20.18 11.15
C HIS A 93 -12.92 -19.72 12.45
N PRO A 94 -12.62 -20.62 13.39
CA PRO A 94 -12.32 -20.23 14.77
C PRO A 94 -10.97 -19.51 14.95
N ILE A 95 -10.09 -19.53 13.94
CA ILE A 95 -8.72 -19.00 14.07
C ILE A 95 -8.64 -17.58 13.53
N ARG A 96 -8.35 -16.59 14.37
CA ARG A 96 -8.08 -15.23 13.89
C ARG A 96 -6.71 -15.18 13.21
N ILE A 97 -6.66 -14.63 12.01
CA ILE A 97 -5.41 -14.44 11.26
C ILE A 97 -5.14 -12.94 11.06
N PRO A 98 -3.86 -12.54 10.91
CA PRO A 98 -3.52 -11.16 10.57
C PRO A 98 -4.22 -10.73 9.28
N GLN A 99 -4.72 -9.50 9.29
CA GLN A 99 -5.22 -8.83 8.10
C GLN A 99 -4.20 -7.76 7.69
N ILE A 100 -3.84 -7.76 6.41
CA ILE A 100 -3.07 -6.68 5.81
C ILE A 100 -4.07 -5.67 5.24
N LEU A 101 -3.96 -4.42 5.67
CA LEU A 101 -4.70 -3.29 5.11
C LEU A 101 -3.71 -2.39 4.39
N LEU A 102 -3.88 -2.23 3.08
CA LEU A 102 -3.13 -1.28 2.26
C LEU A 102 -4.09 -0.21 1.79
N GLU A 103 -3.92 0.99 2.32
CA GLU A 103 -4.70 2.16 1.91
C GLU A 103 -3.78 3.13 1.19
N THR A 104 -4.26 3.67 0.08
CA THR A 104 -3.56 4.73 -0.64
C THR A 104 -4.58 5.79 -1.04
N VAL A 105 -4.35 7.01 -0.58
CA VAL A 105 -5.22 8.15 -0.88
C VAL A 105 -4.49 9.07 -1.84
N TRP A 106 -5.05 9.26 -3.04
CA TRP A 106 -4.50 10.17 -4.05
C TRP A 106 -5.20 11.53 -3.99
N ASP A 107 -4.44 12.61 -3.82
CA ASP A 107 -4.96 13.98 -3.79
C ASP A 107 -5.19 14.52 -5.21
N THR A 108 -6.43 14.40 -5.65
CA THR A 108 -6.86 14.86 -6.96
C THR A 108 -7.26 16.34 -7.00
N LYS A 109 -7.29 17.04 -5.85
CA LYS A 109 -7.87 18.39 -5.73
C LYS A 109 -7.25 19.40 -6.71
N GLN A 110 -5.94 19.32 -6.92
CA GLN A 110 -5.22 20.23 -7.81
C GLN A 110 -5.57 20.02 -9.30
N PHE A 111 -6.21 18.92 -9.66
CA PHE A 111 -6.57 18.57 -11.04
C PHE A 111 -8.04 18.86 -11.38
N ASN A 112 -8.74 19.63 -10.53
CA ASN A 112 -10.15 19.97 -10.74
C ASN A 112 -10.40 21.03 -11.83
N ASN A 113 -9.34 21.60 -12.42
CA ASN A 113 -9.48 22.51 -13.55
C ASN A 113 -9.85 21.74 -14.84
N LYS A 114 -11.14 21.73 -15.17
CA LYS A 114 -11.64 21.05 -16.38
C LYS A 114 -11.02 21.55 -17.69
N ALA A 115 -10.46 22.76 -17.71
CA ALA A 115 -9.76 23.25 -18.90
C ALA A 115 -8.51 22.43 -19.25
N ASP A 116 -7.95 21.67 -18.30
CA ASP A 116 -6.77 20.82 -18.51
C ASP A 116 -7.13 19.38 -18.90
N TRP A 117 -8.41 19.02 -18.86
CA TRP A 117 -8.89 17.66 -19.11
C TRP A 117 -9.00 17.35 -20.61
N PRO A 118 -8.92 16.06 -21.00
CA PRO A 118 -9.15 15.62 -22.37
C PRO A 118 -10.46 16.17 -22.98
N THR A 119 -10.39 16.62 -24.23
CA THR A 119 -11.55 17.22 -24.93
C THR A 119 -12.61 16.21 -25.34
N ASP A 120 -12.25 14.93 -25.39
CA ASP A 120 -13.16 13.82 -25.69
C ASP A 120 -14.00 13.39 -24.46
N GLY A 121 -13.76 14.01 -23.29
CA GLY A 121 -14.46 13.69 -22.05
C GLY A 121 -13.93 12.43 -21.34
N SER A 122 -12.83 11.83 -21.82
CA SER A 122 -12.17 10.72 -21.14
C SER A 122 -11.62 11.13 -19.77
N GLN A 123 -11.53 10.16 -18.85
CA GLN A 123 -10.96 10.39 -17.53
C GLN A 123 -9.43 10.58 -17.63
N PRO A 124 -8.83 11.54 -16.90
CA PRO A 124 -7.45 11.95 -17.14
C PRO A 124 -6.41 11.18 -16.31
N PHE A 125 -6.80 10.21 -15.49
CA PHE A 125 -5.92 9.53 -14.55
C PHE A 125 -5.45 8.18 -15.08
N LEU A 126 -4.19 7.86 -14.87
CA LEU A 126 -3.62 6.58 -15.30
C LEU A 126 -2.55 6.12 -14.33
N TRP A 127 -2.32 4.82 -14.30
CA TRP A 127 -1.24 4.23 -13.51
C TRP A 127 0.11 4.50 -14.15
N SER A 128 1.18 4.43 -13.35
CA SER A 128 2.56 4.53 -13.81
C SER A 128 2.95 3.46 -14.84
N SER A 129 2.16 2.38 -14.94
CA SER A 129 2.26 1.35 -15.98
C SER A 129 1.76 1.82 -17.36
N GLY A 130 1.13 3.00 -17.45
CA GLY A 130 0.45 3.48 -18.66
C GLY A 130 -1.01 3.06 -18.76
N ASP A 131 -1.52 2.28 -17.80
CA ASP A 131 -2.88 1.77 -17.79
C ASP A 131 -3.90 2.83 -17.33
N ALA A 132 -4.82 3.18 -18.22
CA ALA A 132 -5.94 4.07 -17.94
C ALA A 132 -7.25 3.35 -17.54
N THR A 133 -7.25 2.01 -17.51
CA THR A 133 -8.44 1.17 -17.23
C THR A 133 -8.54 0.75 -15.77
N GLY A 134 -7.39 0.59 -15.10
CA GLY A 134 -7.33 0.14 -13.71
C GLY A 134 -7.00 -1.33 -13.53
N PHE A 135 -7.02 -2.15 -14.58
CA PHE A 135 -6.81 -3.59 -14.46
C PHE A 135 -5.38 -3.99 -14.06
N SER A 136 -4.39 -3.10 -14.20
CA SER A 136 -3.02 -3.33 -13.74
C SER A 136 -2.80 -3.00 -12.25
N THR A 137 -3.81 -2.47 -11.56
CA THR A 137 -3.66 -2.08 -10.16
C THR A 137 -3.45 -3.31 -9.28
N HIS A 138 -2.41 -3.25 -8.46
CA HIS A 138 -2.11 -4.19 -7.40
C HIS A 138 -1.31 -3.47 -6.32
N ALA A 139 -1.21 -4.12 -5.17
CA ALA A 139 -0.32 -3.70 -4.11
C ALA A 139 0.44 -4.92 -3.62
N ASP A 140 1.72 -4.73 -3.36
CA ASP A 140 2.62 -5.78 -2.89
C ASP A 140 2.94 -5.54 -1.42
N TYR A 141 2.89 -6.63 -0.66
CA TYR A 141 3.38 -6.70 0.70
C TYR A 141 4.48 -7.75 0.77
N LEU A 142 5.68 -7.32 1.15
CA LEU A 142 6.79 -8.21 1.45
C LEU A 142 7.02 -8.20 2.96
N PHE A 143 6.75 -9.34 3.59
CA PHE A 143 6.91 -9.53 5.02
C PHE A 143 8.37 -9.32 5.47
N GLY A 144 8.58 -8.46 6.46
CA GLY A 144 9.91 -8.13 6.99
C GLY A 144 9.96 -7.96 8.51
N TRP A 145 9.00 -8.51 9.26
CA TRP A 145 9.00 -8.37 10.72
C TRP A 145 10.15 -9.15 11.38
N LYS A 146 10.81 -8.52 12.34
CA LYS A 146 11.95 -9.11 13.03
C LYS A 146 11.53 -10.18 14.05
N ASP A 147 12.15 -11.36 13.99
CA ASP A 147 11.93 -12.45 14.94
C ASP A 147 10.42 -12.77 15.11
N ASN A 148 9.94 -12.92 16.35
CA ASN A 148 8.54 -13.15 16.68
C ASN A 148 7.76 -11.86 17.04
N SER A 149 8.26 -10.69 16.63
CA SER A 149 7.65 -9.40 16.98
C SER A 149 6.21 -9.27 16.46
N LEU A 150 5.94 -9.65 15.20
CA LEU A 150 4.58 -9.65 14.67
C LEU A 150 3.65 -10.54 15.50
N GLN A 151 4.09 -11.76 15.85
CA GLN A 151 3.28 -12.66 16.68
C GLN A 151 2.94 -12.04 18.03
N LYS A 152 3.91 -11.46 18.72
CA LYS A 152 3.68 -10.74 19.98
C LYS A 152 2.73 -9.55 19.83
N ALA A 153 2.76 -8.88 18.68
CA ALA A 153 1.86 -7.78 18.39
C ALA A 153 0.42 -8.27 18.16
N MET A 154 0.25 -9.38 17.44
CA MET A 154 -1.04 -10.01 17.18
C MET A 154 -1.66 -10.58 18.46
N ASP A 155 -0.87 -11.28 19.28
CA ASP A 155 -1.33 -11.86 20.55
C ASP A 155 -1.76 -10.79 21.57
N GLY A 156 -1.21 -9.58 21.46
CA GLY A 156 -1.56 -8.44 22.31
C GLY A 156 -2.88 -7.76 21.95
N ASN A 157 -3.57 -8.19 20.89
CA ASN A 157 -4.79 -7.57 20.36
C ASN A 157 -4.68 -6.03 20.22
N ASN A 158 -3.55 -5.61 19.67
CA ASN A 158 -3.16 -4.22 19.55
C ASN A 158 -3.92 -3.52 18.41
N TYR A 159 -4.50 -2.34 18.67
CA TYR A 159 -5.09 -1.47 17.65
C TYR A 159 -4.48 -0.07 17.76
N VAL A 160 -3.82 0.40 16.69
CA VAL A 160 -3.05 1.68 16.60
C VAL A 160 -1.88 1.82 17.59
N SER A 161 -1.92 1.12 18.72
CA SER A 161 -0.87 1.07 19.73
C SER A 161 -0.48 -0.37 20.02
N ALA A 162 0.81 -0.62 20.11
CA ALA A 162 1.38 -1.92 20.50
C ALA A 162 2.47 -1.70 21.56
N PRO A 163 2.13 -1.73 22.86
CA PRO A 163 3.09 -1.46 23.94
C PRO A 163 4.26 -2.44 24.00
N THR A 164 4.09 -3.62 23.39
CA THR A 164 5.11 -4.68 23.32
C THR A 164 6.16 -4.45 22.24
N LEU A 165 5.96 -3.48 21.35
CA LEU A 165 6.86 -3.14 20.24
C LEU A 165 7.64 -1.85 20.52
N LYS A 166 8.86 -1.76 20.00
CA LYS A 166 9.69 -0.56 20.12
C LYS A 166 9.27 0.49 19.10
N LYS A 167 9.14 1.72 19.56
CA LYS A 167 8.74 2.86 18.74
C LYS A 167 9.91 3.78 18.43
N GLN A 168 9.88 4.44 17.28
CA GLN A 168 10.73 5.57 16.93
C GLN A 168 9.91 6.83 16.64
N ASN A 169 10.47 8.01 16.92
CA ASN A 169 9.81 9.27 16.64
C ASN A 169 9.81 9.62 15.14
N ILE A 170 8.90 10.52 14.74
CA ILE A 170 8.73 10.98 13.35
C ILE A 170 10.03 11.56 12.77
N ALA A 171 10.84 12.27 13.58
CA ALA A 171 12.10 12.83 13.11
C ALA A 171 13.14 11.76 12.72
N THR A 172 13.12 10.59 13.37
CA THR A 172 13.95 9.44 12.96
C THR A 172 13.37 8.75 11.74
N GLN A 173 12.05 8.55 11.67
CA GLN A 173 11.37 7.99 10.49
C GLN A 173 11.68 8.79 9.22
N ASN A 174 11.52 10.12 9.27
CA ASN A 174 11.76 11.02 8.13
C ASN A 174 13.23 11.10 7.69
N ARG A 175 14.18 10.70 8.55
CA ARG A 175 15.60 10.61 8.19
C ARG A 175 15.94 9.30 7.49
N CYS A 176 15.07 8.29 7.55
CA CYS A 176 15.29 7.03 6.87
C CYS A 176 15.06 7.19 5.37
N ASN A 177 16.14 7.14 4.61
CA ASN A 177 16.11 7.20 3.15
C ASN A 177 17.19 6.31 2.56
N VAL A 178 16.98 5.94 1.30
CA VAL A 178 17.99 5.33 0.44
C VAL A 178 18.43 6.35 -0.58
N LYS A 179 19.65 6.20 -1.10
CA LYS A 179 20.16 7.06 -2.16
C LYS A 179 19.29 6.91 -3.41
N ASP A 180 19.02 8.01 -4.10
CA ASP A 180 18.43 7.95 -5.44
C ASP A 180 19.32 7.13 -6.38
N MET A 181 18.73 6.12 -7.01
CA MET A 181 19.40 5.19 -7.91
C MET A 181 18.97 5.35 -9.37
N VAL A 182 17.91 6.10 -9.64
CA VAL A 182 17.33 6.25 -10.98
C VAL A 182 17.69 7.60 -11.58
N GLY A 183 17.76 8.66 -10.77
CA GLY A 183 18.12 10.00 -11.24
C GLY A 183 17.08 10.63 -12.15
N GLU A 184 15.81 10.21 -12.04
CA GLU A 184 14.70 10.70 -12.85
C GLU A 184 13.92 11.79 -12.12
N ASN A 185 13.66 12.91 -12.79
CA ASN A 185 12.84 13.98 -12.23
C ASN A 185 11.35 13.65 -12.44
N PHE A 186 10.62 13.45 -11.35
CA PHE A 186 9.18 13.13 -11.36
C PHE A 186 8.31 14.19 -10.66
N ASP A 187 8.90 15.27 -10.14
CA ASP A 187 8.18 16.29 -9.37
C ASP A 187 7.51 17.34 -10.28
N GLY A 188 7.98 17.48 -11.52
CA GLY A 188 7.50 18.45 -12.51
C GLY A 188 6.29 17.98 -13.34
N TRP A 189 5.94 18.79 -14.34
CA TRP A 189 5.17 18.30 -15.49
C TRP A 189 6.12 17.53 -16.41
N LEU A 190 5.72 16.33 -16.80
CA LEU A 190 6.54 15.40 -17.58
C LEU A 190 6.00 15.29 -19.00
N THR A 191 6.88 15.13 -19.98
CA THR A 191 6.50 14.87 -21.38
C THR A 191 6.28 13.40 -21.69
N ALA A 192 6.71 12.51 -20.79
CA ALA A 192 6.49 11.07 -20.83
C ALA A 192 6.36 10.54 -19.39
N LEU A 193 5.79 9.35 -19.23
CA LEU A 193 5.79 8.67 -17.93
C LEU A 193 7.21 8.22 -17.55
N PRO A 194 7.52 8.13 -16.25
CA PRO A 194 8.80 7.62 -15.79
C PRO A 194 9.19 6.28 -16.40
N GLY A 195 10.47 6.10 -16.69
CA GLY A 195 10.97 4.90 -17.36
C GLY A 195 10.55 4.74 -18.82
N GLY A 196 9.96 5.77 -19.44
CA GLY A 196 9.56 5.74 -20.86
C GLY A 196 8.30 4.93 -21.15
N MET A 197 7.47 4.70 -20.13
CA MET A 197 6.24 3.91 -20.23
C MET A 197 5.27 4.52 -21.24
N GLN A 198 4.72 3.67 -22.11
CA GLN A 198 3.71 4.06 -23.10
C GLN A 198 2.32 4.00 -22.46
N VAL A 199 1.44 4.91 -22.88
CA VAL A 199 0.04 4.91 -22.46
C VAL A 199 -0.74 3.99 -23.40
N ASN A 200 -1.47 3.04 -22.82
CA ASN A 200 -2.29 2.06 -23.56
C ASN A 200 -3.74 2.53 -23.71
#